data_AF-A0A2V7S062-F1
#
_entry.id   AF-A0A2V7S062-F1
#
_cell.length_a   1.000
_cell.length_b   1.000
_cell.length_c   1.000
_cell.angle_alpha   90.00
_cell.angle_beta   90.00
_cell.angle_gamma   90.00
#
_symmetry.space_group_name_H-M   'P 1'
#
loop_
_entity.id
_entity.type
_entity.pdbx_description
1 polymer ?
#
loop_
_entity_poly.entity_id
_entity_poly.type
_entity_poly.pdbx_seq_one_letter_code
_entity_poly.pdbx_strand_id
1 'polypeptide(L)'
;MRKLIGSAVLAAVLLTTPVLATAQRRAAAPAGGPKHEMGVDLAAYYTKPSGGSGGIQIGLPVDVRVAFLTRSQLMWEGRASFALSSVGTTTTYEFAPGVSVLHQLKRGTGTRGLIRAPYVTGGAQLTLFDNGPTSGSQLSLGGGVGTRAPFQSAALRYEGFFAYAFKGGGRPSNFAIGTRFGLSFWH
;
A
#
# COMPACT_ATOMS: atom_id res chain seq x y z
N MET A 1 -0.65 -12.76 25.09
CA MET A 1 -0.93 -13.26 23.73
C MET A 1 -1.02 -12.16 22.66
N ARG A 2 -1.63 -11.00 22.91
CA ARG A 2 -1.73 -9.88 21.92
C ARG A 2 -0.40 -9.29 21.41
N LYS A 3 0.67 -9.31 22.22
CA LYS A 3 2.02 -8.86 21.82
C LYS A 3 2.76 -9.85 20.90
N LEU A 4 2.32 -11.11 20.83
CA LEU A 4 2.97 -12.14 20.02
C LEU A 4 2.50 -12.09 18.55
N ILE A 5 1.24 -11.70 18.31
CA ILE A 5 0.65 -11.68 16.97
C ILE A 5 1.25 -10.53 16.12
N GLY A 6 1.36 -9.32 16.69
CA GLY A 6 1.96 -8.18 15.98
C GLY A 6 3.44 -8.42 15.62
N SER A 7 4.19 -9.00 16.56
CA SER A 7 5.58 -9.40 16.33
C SER A 7 5.72 -10.55 15.33
N ALA A 8 4.78 -11.50 15.32
CA ALA A 8 4.77 -12.60 14.36
C ALA A 8 4.44 -12.15 12.93
N VAL A 9 3.54 -11.18 12.76
CA VAL A 9 3.23 -10.61 11.43
C VAL A 9 4.38 -9.74 10.93
N LEU A 10 4.96 -8.89 11.79
CA LEU A 10 6.14 -8.09 11.41
C LEU A 10 7.34 -9.00 11.08
N ALA A 11 7.55 -10.06 11.87
CA ALA A 11 8.55 -11.07 11.57
C ALA A 11 8.23 -11.81 10.26
N ALA A 12 6.98 -12.18 9.99
CA ALA A 12 6.60 -12.80 8.72
C ALA A 12 6.86 -11.88 7.52
N VAL A 13 6.58 -10.57 7.62
CA VAL A 13 6.87 -9.59 6.55
C VAL A 13 8.39 -9.40 6.37
N LEU A 14 9.14 -9.30 7.47
CA LEU A 14 10.61 -9.16 7.42
C LEU A 14 11.32 -10.44 6.97
N LEU A 15 10.73 -11.61 7.22
CA LEU A 15 11.28 -12.92 6.82
C LEU A 15 10.89 -13.30 5.39
N THR A 16 9.79 -12.77 4.85
CA THR A 16 9.36 -13.06 3.46
C THR A 16 10.03 -12.18 2.42
N THR A 17 10.46 -10.97 2.77
CA THR A 17 11.20 -10.08 1.85
C THR A 17 12.49 -10.70 1.27
N PRO A 18 13.37 -11.38 2.02
CA PRO A 18 14.54 -12.05 1.44
C PRO A 18 14.17 -13.31 0.63
N VAL A 19 13.08 -14.00 0.98
CA VAL A 19 12.60 -15.18 0.23
C VAL A 19 12.07 -14.77 -1.15
N LEU A 20 11.38 -13.62 -1.24
CA LEU A 20 10.93 -13.06 -2.52
C LEU A 20 12.12 -12.57 -3.36
N ALA A 21 13.07 -11.88 -2.75
CA ALA A 21 14.30 -11.43 -3.42
C ALA A 21 15.16 -12.61 -3.93
N THR A 22 15.18 -13.75 -3.23
CA THR A 22 15.89 -14.95 -3.69
C THR A 22 15.12 -15.75 -4.74
N ALA A 23 13.78 -15.74 -4.72
CA ALA A 23 12.96 -16.31 -5.79
C ALA A 23 13.17 -15.58 -7.14
N GLN A 24 13.41 -14.26 -7.11
CA GLN A 24 13.78 -13.48 -8.31
C GLN A 24 15.10 -13.95 -8.94
N ARG A 25 16.06 -14.48 -8.17
CA ARG A 25 17.34 -14.98 -8.72
C ARG A 25 17.23 -16.37 -9.34
N ARG A 26 16.22 -17.17 -8.97
CA ARG A 26 16.06 -18.56 -9.43
C ARG A 26 15.06 -18.73 -10.58
N ALA A 27 14.17 -17.77 -10.81
CA ALA A 27 13.28 -17.80 -11.96
C ALA A 27 14.06 -17.38 -13.22
N ALA A 28 14.54 -18.36 -13.99
CA ALA A 28 14.88 -18.14 -15.40
C ALA A 28 13.67 -17.48 -16.06
N ALA A 29 13.84 -16.25 -16.56
CA ALA A 29 12.75 -15.41 -17.03
C ALA A 29 11.93 -16.15 -18.11
N PRO A 30 10.65 -16.49 -17.88
CA PRO A 30 9.82 -17.02 -18.95
C PRO A 30 9.71 -15.96 -20.06
N ALA A 31 9.66 -16.40 -21.33
CA ALA A 31 9.72 -15.55 -22.53
C ALA A 31 8.66 -14.41 -22.63
N GLY A 32 7.76 -14.27 -21.65
CA GLY A 32 6.70 -13.26 -21.58
C GLY A 32 6.91 -12.10 -20.59
N GLY A 33 8.03 -12.07 -19.85
CA GLY A 33 8.28 -11.11 -18.77
C GLY A 33 7.36 -11.32 -17.54
N PRO A 34 7.60 -10.60 -16.44
CA PRO A 34 6.85 -10.80 -15.18
C PRO A 34 5.36 -10.46 -15.36
N LYS A 35 4.52 -11.21 -14.65
CA LYS A 35 3.05 -11.11 -14.67
C LYS A 35 2.50 -10.49 -13.38
N HIS A 36 3.30 -10.50 -12.31
CA HIS A 36 2.92 -9.98 -11.02
C HIS A 36 3.98 -9.02 -10.48
N GLU A 37 3.54 -8.00 -9.76
CA GLU A 37 4.41 -7.15 -8.95
C GLU A 37 3.98 -7.29 -7.50
N MET A 38 4.91 -7.62 -6.61
CA MET A 38 4.71 -7.54 -5.17
C MET A 38 5.40 -6.28 -4.66
N GLY A 39 4.65 -5.43 -3.96
CA GLY A 39 5.14 -4.16 -3.47
C GLY A 39 4.99 -4.02 -1.96
N VAL A 40 5.92 -3.30 -1.34
CA VAL A 40 5.81 -2.85 0.05
C VAL A 40 5.98 -1.34 0.05
N ASP A 41 4.97 -0.62 0.54
CA ASP A 41 4.96 0.85 0.58
C ASP A 41 5.06 1.38 2.02
N LEU A 42 5.74 2.51 2.13
CA LEU A 42 5.78 3.39 3.28
C LEU A 42 4.98 4.65 2.97
N ALA A 43 4.15 5.13 3.89
CA ALA A 43 3.36 6.35 3.67
C ALA A 43 3.59 7.39 4.76
N ALA A 44 3.70 8.65 4.35
CA ALA A 44 3.64 9.81 5.23
C ALA A 44 2.55 10.75 4.71
N TYR A 45 1.62 11.13 5.57
CA TYR A 45 0.44 11.87 5.16
C TYR A 45 -0.11 12.76 6.27
N TYR A 46 -0.72 13.86 5.86
CA TYR A 46 -1.60 14.65 6.70
C TYR A 46 -2.99 14.04 6.70
N THR A 47 -3.63 14.00 7.86
CA THR A 47 -4.98 13.46 8.06
C THR A 47 -5.84 14.48 8.79
N LYS A 48 -7.11 14.60 8.41
CA LYS A 48 -8.08 15.53 9.03
C LYS A 48 -9.46 14.88 9.17
N PRO A 49 -9.86 14.49 10.39
CA PRO A 49 -11.22 14.03 10.65
C PRO A 49 -12.22 15.19 10.64
N SER A 50 -13.45 14.91 10.22
CA SER A 50 -14.57 15.86 10.34
C SER A 50 -14.89 16.09 11.81
N GLY A 51 -14.93 17.35 12.24
CA GLY A 51 -15.22 17.72 13.63
C GLY A 51 -14.04 17.62 14.60
N GLY A 52 -12.82 17.37 14.10
CA GLY A 52 -11.60 17.32 14.92
C GLY A 52 -10.41 18.06 14.30
N SER A 53 -9.33 18.11 15.07
CA SER A 53 -8.03 18.62 14.63
C SER A 53 -7.33 17.61 13.73
N GLY A 54 -6.67 18.11 12.68
CA GLY A 54 -5.82 17.27 11.83
C GLY A 54 -4.39 17.17 12.34
N GLY A 55 -3.62 16.27 11.77
CA GLY A 55 -2.22 16.02 12.16
C GLY A 55 -1.43 15.28 11.09
N ILE A 56 -0.12 15.18 11.30
CA ILE A 56 0.79 14.42 10.44
C ILE A 56 0.92 13.00 10.99
N GLN A 57 0.80 12.02 10.10
CA GLN A 57 1.01 10.61 10.39
C GLN A 57 2.13 10.04 9.50
N ILE A 58 2.94 9.17 10.08
CA ILE A 58 3.97 8.40 9.39
C ILE A 58 3.63 6.93 9.64
N GLY A 59 3.26 6.19 8.59
CA GLY A 59 2.96 4.76 8.65
C GLY A 59 4.14 3.95 8.16
N LEU A 60 4.89 3.35 9.08
CA LEU A 60 6.05 2.46 8.84
C LEU A 60 5.66 0.97 8.93
N PRO A 61 6.33 0.13 8.13
CA PRO A 61 5.84 -0.42 6.87
C PRO A 61 4.66 -1.36 7.06
N VAL A 62 3.51 -1.05 6.45
CA VAL A 62 2.40 -1.99 6.50
C VAL A 62 1.40 -1.81 5.36
N ASP A 63 1.86 -1.51 4.15
CA ASP A 63 0.99 -1.63 2.97
C ASP A 63 1.64 -2.59 1.98
N VAL A 64 1.04 -3.78 1.88
CA VAL A 64 1.45 -4.82 0.94
C VAL A 64 0.56 -4.73 -0.29
N ARG A 65 1.19 -4.69 -1.46
CA ARG A 65 0.52 -4.63 -2.76
C ARG A 65 0.85 -5.87 -3.58
N VAL A 66 -0.15 -6.38 -4.28
CA VAL A 66 0.02 -7.35 -5.36
C VAL A 66 -0.64 -6.76 -6.61
N ALA A 67 0.15 -6.46 -7.63
CA ALA A 67 -0.32 -5.93 -8.90
C ALA A 67 -0.27 -6.99 -10.00
N PHE A 68 -1.31 -7.01 -10.83
CA PHE A 68 -1.43 -7.86 -12.01
C PHE A 68 -0.96 -7.07 -13.23
N LEU A 69 0.23 -7.42 -13.68
CA LEU A 69 0.91 -6.72 -14.76
C LEU A 69 0.34 -7.15 -16.11
N THR A 70 -0.24 -6.19 -16.83
CA THR A 70 -0.76 -6.40 -18.17
C THR A 70 0.15 -5.73 -19.21
N ARG A 71 -0.07 -6.03 -20.50
CA ARG A 71 0.55 -5.27 -21.61
C ARG A 71 -0.18 -3.97 -21.92
N SER A 72 -1.32 -3.72 -21.26
CA SER A 72 -2.11 -2.50 -21.37
C SER A 72 -1.55 -1.41 -20.43
N GLN A 73 -1.99 -0.17 -20.64
CA GLN A 73 -1.73 0.91 -19.70
C GLN A 73 -2.50 0.74 -18.39
N LEU A 74 -3.55 -0.09 -18.38
CA LEU A 74 -4.39 -0.35 -17.21
C LEU A 74 -3.95 -1.63 -16.49
N MET A 75 -3.68 -1.52 -15.19
CA MET A 75 -3.24 -2.60 -14.32
C MET A 75 -4.04 -2.59 -13.03
N TRP A 76 -4.33 -3.76 -12.48
CA TRP A 76 -5.06 -3.91 -11.23
C TRP A 76 -4.08 -4.21 -10.09
N GLU A 77 -4.32 -3.61 -8.93
CA GLU A 77 -3.50 -3.75 -7.74
C GLU A 77 -4.42 -4.13 -6.56
N GLY A 78 -4.29 -5.35 -6.06
CA GLY A 78 -4.82 -5.73 -4.75
C GLY A 78 -3.90 -5.19 -3.66
N ARG A 79 -4.48 -4.61 -2.61
CA ARG A 79 -3.72 -4.00 -1.52
C ARG A 79 -4.27 -4.42 -0.18
N ALA A 80 -3.38 -4.56 0.79
CA ALA A 80 -3.74 -4.85 2.15
C ALA A 80 -2.81 -4.05 3.05
N SER A 81 -3.40 -3.16 3.84
CA SER A 81 -2.67 -2.44 4.85
C SER A 81 -3.00 -2.95 6.24
N PHE A 82 -2.05 -2.91 7.17
CA PHE A 82 -2.30 -3.15 8.58
C PHE A 82 -1.79 -1.96 9.39
N ALA A 83 -2.36 -1.65 10.53
CA ALA A 83 -1.80 -0.61 11.38
C ALA A 83 -1.98 -1.01 12.84
N LEU A 84 -0.96 -0.71 13.63
CA LEU A 84 -1.00 -0.84 15.07
C LEU A 84 -0.54 0.49 15.66
N SER A 85 -1.42 1.12 16.41
CA SER A 85 -1.12 2.34 17.15
C SER A 85 -1.40 2.11 18.62
N SER A 86 -0.41 2.32 19.48
CA SER A 86 -0.56 2.21 20.92
C SER A 86 -0.15 3.54 21.54
N VAL A 87 -1.13 4.32 21.99
CA VAL A 87 -0.92 5.64 22.61
C VAL A 87 -1.60 5.64 23.98
N GLY A 88 -0.81 5.87 25.02
CA GLY A 88 -1.29 5.76 26.40
C GLY A 88 -1.81 4.34 26.70
N THR A 89 -3.06 4.25 27.17
CA THR A 89 -3.74 2.98 27.48
C THR A 89 -4.56 2.43 26.32
N THR A 90 -4.60 3.12 25.18
CA THR A 90 -5.40 2.72 24.01
C THR A 90 -4.52 2.08 22.96
N THR A 91 -4.85 0.84 22.58
CA THR A 91 -4.25 0.16 21.42
C THR A 91 -5.31 0.04 20.34
N THR A 92 -5.00 0.57 19.15
CA THR A 92 -5.82 0.46 17.95
C THR A 92 -5.17 -0.51 16.97
N TYR A 93 -5.96 -1.46 16.50
CA TYR A 93 -5.63 -2.38 15.41
C TYR A 93 -6.45 -1.99 14.19
N GLU A 94 -5.82 -1.92 13.02
CA GLU A 94 -6.50 -1.69 11.76
C GLU A 94 -6.02 -2.67 10.71
N PHE A 95 -6.94 -3.18 9.91
CA PHE A 95 -6.67 -3.98 8.73
C PHE A 95 -7.50 -3.43 7.58
N ALA A 96 -6.86 -3.10 6.46
CA ALA A 96 -7.45 -2.32 5.39
C ALA A 96 -7.19 -2.98 4.02
N PRO A 97 -7.93 -4.05 3.67
CA PRO A 97 -7.93 -4.60 2.33
C PRO A 97 -8.57 -3.63 1.34
N GLY A 98 -8.06 -3.61 0.12
CA GLY A 98 -8.53 -2.74 -0.93
C GLY A 98 -8.10 -3.18 -2.32
N VAL A 99 -8.66 -2.49 -3.30
CA VAL A 99 -8.32 -2.67 -4.71
C VAL A 99 -8.10 -1.29 -5.31
N SER A 100 -7.03 -1.16 -6.08
CA SER A 100 -6.75 0.02 -6.89
C SER A 100 -6.45 -0.36 -8.33
N VAL A 101 -6.76 0.54 -9.22
CA VAL A 101 -6.37 0.50 -10.63
C VAL A 101 -5.24 1.50 -10.81
N LEU A 102 -4.21 1.08 -11.54
CA LEU A 102 -3.16 1.93 -12.05
C LEU A 102 -3.36 2.13 -13.55
N HIS A 103 -3.28 3.38 -14.00
CA HIS A 103 -3.26 3.74 -15.41
C HIS A 103 -1.97 4.47 -15.76
N GLN A 104 -1.17 3.90 -16.65
CA GLN A 104 0.05 4.51 -17.17
C GLN A 104 -0.30 5.64 -18.14
N LEU A 105 0.12 6.87 -17.82
CA LEU A 105 -0.10 8.03 -18.69
C LEU A 105 0.82 7.99 -19.91
N LYS A 106 2.05 7.49 -19.72
CA LYS A 106 3.03 7.31 -20.78
C LYS A 106 3.87 6.06 -20.51
N ARG A 107 4.18 5.31 -21.56
CA ARG A 107 5.10 4.17 -21.44
C ARG A 107 6.52 4.67 -21.19
N GLY A 108 7.14 4.11 -20.16
CA GLY A 108 8.55 4.23 -19.87
C GLY A 108 9.33 3.03 -20.39
N THR A 109 10.39 2.66 -19.67
CA THR A 109 11.29 1.55 -20.02
C THR A 109 11.12 0.36 -19.07
N GLY A 110 11.91 -0.70 -19.27
CA GLY A 110 11.94 -1.86 -18.39
C GLY A 110 10.64 -2.68 -18.42
N THR A 111 10.40 -3.41 -17.34
CA THR A 111 9.24 -4.30 -17.23
C THR A 111 7.93 -3.58 -17.51
N ARG A 112 7.21 -4.06 -18.52
CA ARG A 112 5.91 -3.52 -18.96
C ARG A 112 5.92 -2.00 -19.20
N GLY A 113 7.08 -1.42 -19.49
CA GLY A 113 7.23 0.02 -19.66
C GLY A 113 6.89 0.83 -18.42
N LEU A 114 7.09 0.28 -17.22
CA LEU A 114 6.74 0.94 -15.95
C LEU A 114 7.85 1.83 -15.38
N ILE A 115 9.10 1.67 -15.79
CA ILE A 115 10.22 2.46 -15.26
C ILE A 115 10.21 3.85 -15.87
N ARG A 116 10.22 4.87 -15.01
CA ARG A 116 10.08 6.30 -15.35
C ARG A 116 8.76 6.63 -16.06
N ALA A 117 7.78 5.72 -15.99
CA ALA A 117 6.45 5.94 -16.51
C ALA A 117 5.61 6.69 -15.47
N PRO A 118 5.12 7.90 -15.78
CA PRO A 118 4.12 8.54 -14.96
C PRO A 118 2.82 7.74 -15.04
N TYR A 119 2.17 7.55 -13.90
CA TYR A 119 0.89 6.86 -13.79
C TYR A 119 -0.04 7.57 -12.82
N VAL A 120 -1.33 7.31 -12.97
CA VAL A 120 -2.37 7.66 -12.00
C VAL A 120 -2.91 6.39 -11.36
N THR A 121 -3.40 6.51 -10.13
CA THR A 121 -4.08 5.43 -9.41
C THR A 121 -5.45 5.89 -8.94
N GLY A 122 -6.39 4.95 -8.84
CA GLY A 122 -7.70 5.16 -8.25
C GLY A 122 -8.21 3.86 -7.65
N GLY A 123 -8.81 3.91 -6.46
CA GLY A 123 -9.22 2.69 -5.78
C GLY A 123 -10.12 2.91 -4.57
N ALA A 124 -10.49 1.79 -3.97
CA ALA A 124 -11.31 1.71 -2.78
C ALA A 124 -10.65 0.80 -1.74
N GLN A 125 -10.85 1.10 -0.48
CA GLN A 125 -10.34 0.32 0.65
C GLN A 125 -11.40 0.24 1.75
N LEU A 126 -11.48 -0.91 2.41
CA LEU A 126 -12.32 -1.12 3.57
C LEU A 126 -11.44 -1.27 4.80
N THR A 127 -11.42 -0.27 5.68
CA THR A 127 -10.69 -0.34 6.95
C THR A 127 -11.54 -1.02 8.00
N LEU A 128 -11.09 -2.16 8.51
CA LEU A 128 -11.60 -2.82 9.70
C LEU A 128 -10.75 -2.39 10.88
N PHE A 129 -11.37 -1.96 11.99
CA PHE A 129 -10.62 -1.48 13.15
C PHE A 129 -11.23 -1.93 14.48
N ASP A 130 -10.36 -1.98 15.48
CA ASP A 130 -10.70 -2.22 16.89
C ASP A 130 -9.76 -1.38 17.76
N ASN A 131 -10.33 -0.52 18.62
CA ASN A 131 -9.56 0.28 19.59
C ASN A 131 -9.83 -0.08 21.06
N GLY A 132 -10.53 -1.20 21.31
CA GLY A 132 -10.98 -1.65 22.63
C GLY A 132 -12.45 -1.29 22.89
N PRO A 133 -12.80 -0.01 23.10
CA PRO A 133 -14.18 0.41 23.32
C PRO A 133 -15.07 0.34 22.07
N THR A 134 -14.49 0.36 20.88
CA THR A 134 -15.23 0.39 19.61
C THR A 134 -14.52 -0.42 18.55
N SER A 135 -15.28 -1.26 17.86
CA SER A 135 -14.85 -1.92 16.63
C SER A 135 -15.84 -1.61 15.52
N GLY A 136 -15.35 -1.63 14.29
CA GLY A 136 -16.17 -1.29 13.15
C GLY A 136 -15.43 -1.30 11.84
N SER A 137 -16.11 -0.83 10.80
CA SER A 137 -15.56 -0.71 9.47
C SER A 137 -15.79 0.67 8.88
N GLN A 138 -14.89 1.07 7.99
CA GLN A 138 -14.91 2.36 7.32
C GLN A 138 -14.51 2.19 5.86
N LEU A 139 -15.36 2.63 4.94
CA LEU A 139 -15.04 2.65 3.51
C LEU A 139 -14.24 3.92 3.17
N SER A 140 -13.22 3.79 2.32
CA SER A 140 -12.50 4.91 1.75
C SER A 140 -12.32 4.77 0.25
N LEU A 141 -12.25 5.91 -0.41
CA LEU A 141 -11.84 6.05 -1.81
C LEU A 141 -10.59 6.90 -1.87
N GLY A 142 -9.74 6.63 -2.84
CA GLY A 142 -8.52 7.41 -3.01
C GLY A 142 -7.92 7.26 -4.39
N GLY A 143 -6.92 8.08 -4.64
CA GLY A 143 -6.16 8.08 -5.86
C GLY A 143 -4.83 8.77 -5.69
N GLY A 144 -4.00 8.69 -6.71
CA GLY A 144 -2.65 9.21 -6.64
C GLY A 144 -2.00 9.37 -8.01
N VAL A 145 -0.86 10.01 -7.99
CA VAL A 145 0.02 10.22 -9.14
C VAL A 145 1.42 9.79 -8.74
N GLY A 146 2.06 9.01 -9.59
CA GLY A 146 3.35 8.46 -9.25
C GLY A 146 4.21 8.09 -10.43
N THR A 147 5.41 7.63 -10.11
CA THR A 147 6.38 7.10 -11.05
C THR A 147 7.19 5.98 -10.38
N ARG A 148 7.98 5.28 -11.18
CA ARG A 148 8.93 4.28 -10.69
C ARG A 148 10.34 4.60 -11.14
N ALA A 149 11.33 4.34 -10.30
CA ALA A 149 12.75 4.42 -10.64
C ALA A 149 13.41 3.04 -10.54
N PRO A 150 14.42 2.75 -11.38
CA PRO A 150 15.14 1.49 -11.29
C PRO A 150 15.93 1.41 -9.96
N PHE A 151 15.93 0.25 -9.30
CA PHE A 151 16.69 0.04 -8.07
C PHE A 151 17.11 -1.43 -7.93
N GLN A 152 18.36 -1.72 -8.29
CA GLN A 152 18.89 -3.09 -8.31
C GLN A 152 17.96 -4.03 -9.10
N SER A 153 17.53 -5.15 -8.51
CA SER A 153 16.57 -6.11 -9.10
C SER A 153 15.10 -5.74 -8.85
N ALA A 154 14.84 -4.58 -8.26
CA ALA A 154 13.52 -4.06 -7.92
C ALA A 154 13.29 -2.68 -8.58
N ALA A 155 12.13 -2.08 -8.30
CA ALA A 155 11.83 -0.71 -8.67
C ALA A 155 11.38 0.09 -7.44
N LEU A 156 11.94 1.29 -7.27
CA LEU A 156 11.41 2.26 -6.32
C LEU A 156 10.11 2.84 -6.88
N ARG A 157 9.09 2.95 -6.04
CA ARG A 157 7.83 3.60 -6.35
C ARG A 157 7.75 4.89 -5.53
N TYR A 158 7.43 5.99 -6.20
CA TYR A 158 7.10 7.26 -5.57
C TYR A 158 5.69 7.63 -6.01
N GLU A 159 4.82 7.95 -5.07
CA GLU A 159 3.45 8.35 -5.39
C GLU A 159 2.93 9.39 -4.39
N GLY A 160 2.43 10.51 -4.90
CA GLY A 160 1.59 11.42 -4.13
C GLY A 160 0.14 10.92 -4.19
N PHE A 161 -0.59 11.00 -3.08
CA PHE A 161 -1.95 10.48 -3.00
C PHE A 161 -2.88 11.36 -2.18
N PHE A 162 -4.17 11.19 -2.44
CA PHE A 162 -5.25 11.67 -1.60
C PHE A 162 -6.22 10.51 -1.32
N ALA A 163 -6.90 10.57 -0.18
CA ALA A 163 -7.95 9.64 0.18
C ALA A 163 -9.04 10.34 0.99
N TYR A 164 -10.25 9.82 0.86
CA TYR A 164 -11.41 10.22 1.64
C TYR A 164 -12.08 8.98 2.23
N ALA A 165 -12.12 8.90 3.55
CA ALA A 165 -12.85 7.88 4.28
C ALA A 165 -14.22 8.43 4.68
N PHE A 166 -15.28 7.70 4.35
CA PHE A 166 -16.65 8.04 4.72
C PHE A 166 -16.88 7.75 6.20
N LYS A 167 -17.85 8.41 6.82
CA LYS A 167 -18.24 8.10 8.21
C LYS A 167 -18.66 6.62 8.32
N GLY A 168 -18.15 5.89 9.33
CA GLY A 168 -18.44 4.45 9.48
C GLY A 168 -17.89 3.86 10.78
N GLY A 169 -18.59 2.88 11.36
CA GLY A 169 -18.14 2.17 12.58
C GLY A 169 -17.92 3.07 13.81
N GLY A 170 -18.58 4.23 13.87
CA GLY A 170 -18.36 5.23 14.92
C GLY A 170 -17.21 6.21 14.65
N ARG A 171 -16.43 6.03 13.56
CA ARG A 171 -15.42 7.01 13.13
C ARG A 171 -16.03 8.12 12.30
N PRO A 172 -15.58 9.39 12.47
CA PRO A 172 -15.94 10.49 11.58
C PRO A 172 -15.40 10.24 10.17
N SER A 173 -15.96 10.93 9.18
CA SER A 173 -15.31 11.02 7.87
C SER A 173 -13.93 11.65 7.99
N ASN A 174 -13.00 11.25 7.13
CA ASN A 174 -11.60 11.67 7.24
C ASN A 174 -10.99 11.92 5.86
N PHE A 175 -10.27 13.03 5.73
CA PHE A 175 -9.49 13.33 4.54
C PHE A 175 -8.01 13.06 4.81
N ALA A 176 -7.30 12.48 3.85
CA ALA A 176 -5.86 12.30 3.90
C ALA A 176 -5.19 12.75 2.60
N ILE A 177 -4.04 13.40 2.72
CA ILE A 177 -3.15 13.75 1.60
C ILE A 177 -1.71 13.49 1.99
N GLY A 178 -0.93 12.90 1.09
CA GLY A 178 0.46 12.61 1.41
C GLY A 178 1.22 11.96 0.28
N THR A 179 2.31 11.32 0.66
CA THR A 179 3.22 10.63 -0.24
C THR A 179 3.47 9.21 0.24
N ARG A 180 3.70 8.32 -0.70
CA ARG A 180 4.18 6.98 -0.44
C ARG A 180 5.45 6.69 -1.23
N PHE A 181 6.32 5.92 -0.59
CA PHE A 181 7.57 5.45 -1.13
C PHE A 181 7.64 3.94 -0.92
N GLY A 182 7.86 3.18 -1.97
CA GLY A 182 7.81 1.72 -1.89
C GLY A 182 8.84 1.02 -2.75
N LEU A 183 9.02 -0.25 -2.48
CA LEU A 183 9.78 -1.17 -3.32
C LEU A 183 8.81 -2.07 -4.07
N SER A 184 9.12 -2.34 -5.34
CA SER A 184 8.34 -3.18 -6.23
C SER A 184 9.21 -4.31 -6.76
N PHE A 185 8.83 -5.54 -6.46
CA PHE A 185 9.50 -6.77 -6.88
C PHE A 185 8.66 -7.43 -7.96
N TRP A 186 9.27 -7.80 -9.07
CA TRP A 186 8.57 -8.34 -10.23
C TRP A 186 8.78 -9.85 -10.35
N HIS A 187 7.68 -10.57 -10.63
CA HIS A 187 7.60 -12.04 -10.72
C HIS A 187 6.79 -12.48 -11.95
#